data_AF-A0A4Q3D3Y4-F1
#
_entry.id   AF-A0A4Q3D3Y4-F1
#
_cell.length_a   1.000
_cell.length_b   1.000
_cell.length_c   1.000
_cell.angle_alpha   90.00
_cell.angle_beta   90.00
_cell.angle_gamma   90.00
#
_symmetry.space_group_name_H-M   'P 1'
#
loop_
_entity.id
_entity.type
_entity.pdbx_description
1 polymer ?
#
loop_
_entity_poly.entity_id
_entity_poly.type
_entity_poly.pdbx_seq_one_letter_code
_entity_poly.pdbx_strand_id
1 'polypeptide(L)'
;MAIESIAKTLGTGSGIDISALVTQLVDAQYAMKNDALTKKADALTSKISTAAEVKSNLTEFASALASLTSGTSLSTQPTSSNTGILNVTGLTGAKLNGLSANLEVRQLAQSQVASTSPFVDGSAHDFGTGTLTLTFGTAT
;
A
#
# COMPACT_ATOMS: atom_id res chain seq x y z
N MET A 1 -45.50 6.46 42.13
CA MET A 1 -46.01 5.83 43.37
C MET A 1 -47.20 4.88 43.18
N ALA A 2 -47.83 4.77 42.00
CA ALA A 2 -48.91 3.79 41.77
C ALA A 2 -48.43 2.38 41.34
N ILE A 3 -47.24 2.27 40.75
CA ILE A 3 -46.65 1.00 40.26
C ILE A 3 -46.20 0.05 41.38
N GLU A 4 -45.77 0.59 42.53
CA GLU A 4 -45.27 -0.20 43.66
C GLU A 4 -46.40 -0.95 44.39
N SER A 5 -47.61 -0.37 44.41
CA SER A 5 -48.76 -0.98 45.10
C SER A 5 -49.32 -2.19 44.34
N ILE A 6 -49.30 -2.19 43.01
CA ILE A 6 -49.80 -3.30 42.19
C ILE A 6 -48.83 -4.49 42.22
N ALA A 7 -47.51 -4.22 42.22
CA ALA A 7 -46.47 -5.24 42.35
C ALA A 7 -46.51 -5.96 43.70
N LYS A 8 -46.90 -5.27 44.78
CA LYS A 8 -47.00 -5.85 46.12
C LYS A 8 -48.26 -6.72 46.30
N THR A 9 -49.38 -6.36 45.69
CA THR A 9 -50.66 -7.08 45.84
C THR A 9 -50.75 -8.36 44.99
N LEU A 10 -50.01 -8.46 43.90
CA LEU A 10 -50.00 -9.64 43.01
C LEU A 10 -48.80 -10.59 43.25
N GLY A 11 -47.78 -10.14 44.01
CA GLY A 11 -46.48 -10.82 44.13
C GLY A 11 -46.30 -11.73 45.36
N THR A 12 -47.24 -11.76 46.30
CA THR A 12 -47.12 -12.61 47.51
C THR A 12 -47.80 -13.96 47.30
N GLY A 13 -47.22 -14.83 46.46
CA GLY A 13 -47.60 -16.26 46.46
C GLY A 13 -47.59 -17.03 45.14
N SER A 14 -47.46 -16.38 43.97
CA SER A 14 -47.61 -17.08 42.67
C SER A 14 -46.31 -17.42 41.94
N GLY A 15 -45.13 -17.13 42.50
CA GLY A 15 -43.85 -17.43 41.81
C GLY A 15 -43.64 -16.67 40.49
N ILE A 16 -44.48 -15.66 40.22
CA ILE A 16 -44.39 -14.82 39.02
C ILE A 16 -43.40 -13.71 39.31
N ASP A 17 -42.25 -13.78 38.64
CA ASP A 17 -41.27 -12.70 38.60
C ASP A 17 -41.82 -11.57 37.70
N ILE A 18 -42.49 -10.60 38.33
CA ILE A 18 -43.07 -9.44 37.65
C ILE A 18 -41.99 -8.60 36.94
N SER A 19 -40.75 -8.62 37.43
CA SER A 19 -39.64 -7.94 36.74
C SER A 19 -39.29 -8.65 35.42
N ALA A 20 -39.27 -9.99 35.43
CA ALA A 20 -39.07 -10.80 34.23
C ALA A 20 -40.23 -10.64 33.25
N LEU A 21 -41.48 -10.57 33.73
CA LEU A 21 -42.66 -10.37 32.89
C LEU A 21 -42.67 -9.00 32.21
N VAL A 22 -42.32 -7.93 32.94
CA VAL A 22 -42.21 -6.58 32.35
C VAL A 22 -41.11 -6.53 31.31
N THR A 23 -39.96 -7.15 31.59
CA THR A 23 -38.85 -7.24 30.63
C THR A 23 -39.29 -7.99 29.37
N GLN A 24 -39.95 -9.16 29.52
CA GLN A 24 -40.49 -9.94 28.40
C GLN A 24 -41.54 -9.17 27.58
N LEU A 25 -42.41 -8.38 28.23
CA LEU A 25 -43.41 -7.57 27.54
C LEU A 25 -42.77 -6.42 26.74
N VAL A 26 -41.79 -5.76 27.33
CA VAL A 26 -41.04 -4.67 26.67
C VAL A 26 -40.26 -5.25 25.48
N ASP A 27 -39.56 -6.35 25.68
CA ASP A 27 -38.84 -7.04 24.60
C ASP A 27 -39.79 -7.47 23.49
N ALA A 28 -40.95 -8.05 23.82
CA ALA A 28 -41.97 -8.42 22.83
C ALA A 28 -42.56 -7.19 22.11
N GLN A 29 -42.73 -6.06 22.80
CA GLN A 29 -43.23 -4.82 22.22
C GLN A 29 -42.24 -4.21 21.22
N TYR A 30 -40.94 -4.27 21.50
CA TYR A 30 -39.89 -3.76 20.62
C TYR A 30 -39.37 -4.78 19.60
N ALA A 31 -39.64 -6.09 19.78
CA ALA A 31 -39.13 -7.16 18.93
C ALA A 31 -39.38 -6.92 17.44
N MET A 32 -40.59 -6.54 17.04
CA MET A 32 -40.91 -6.27 15.63
C MET A 32 -40.17 -5.04 15.07
N LYS A 33 -39.97 -4.00 15.88
CA LYS A 33 -39.25 -2.79 15.47
C LYS A 33 -37.75 -3.07 15.32
N ASN A 34 -37.18 -3.81 16.26
CA ASN A 34 -35.79 -4.25 16.22
C ASN A 34 -35.55 -5.20 15.05
N ASP A 35 -36.43 -6.17 14.81
CA ASP A 35 -36.33 -7.08 13.66
C ASP A 35 -36.38 -6.34 12.32
N ALA A 36 -37.26 -5.34 12.18
CA ALA A 36 -37.31 -4.50 10.98
C ALA A 36 -36.04 -3.65 10.79
N LEU A 37 -35.43 -3.17 11.87
CA LEU A 37 -34.15 -2.44 11.83
C LEU A 37 -32.99 -3.36 11.48
N THR A 38 -32.90 -4.53 12.12
CA THR A 38 -31.88 -5.55 11.85
C THR A 38 -31.92 -5.99 10.39
N LYS A 39 -33.11 -6.29 9.84
CA LYS A 39 -33.26 -6.64 8.42
C LYS A 39 -32.75 -5.54 7.48
N LYS A 40 -32.99 -4.27 7.82
CA LYS A 40 -32.47 -3.13 7.04
C LYS A 40 -30.96 -3.00 7.17
N ALA A 41 -30.41 -3.18 8.36
CA ALA A 41 -28.98 -3.14 8.63
C ALA A 41 -28.25 -4.27 7.89
N ASP A 42 -28.80 -5.49 7.92
CA ASP A 42 -28.25 -6.65 7.21
C ASP A 42 -28.28 -6.44 5.69
N ALA A 43 -29.41 -5.95 5.15
CA ALA A 43 -29.52 -5.64 3.73
C ALA A 43 -28.55 -4.55 3.30
N LEU A 44 -28.35 -3.51 4.11
CA LEU A 44 -27.39 -2.45 3.83
C LEU A 44 -25.95 -2.96 3.92
N THR A 45 -25.63 -3.76 4.93
CA THR A 45 -24.32 -4.38 5.11
C THR A 45 -23.98 -5.28 3.92
N SER A 46 -24.92 -6.13 3.48
CA SER A 46 -24.73 -6.97 2.30
C SER A 46 -24.45 -6.15 1.03
N LYS A 47 -25.20 -5.05 0.82
CA LYS A 47 -24.97 -4.13 -0.31
C LYS A 47 -23.59 -3.45 -0.23
N ILE A 48 -23.18 -3.00 0.95
CA ILE A 48 -21.86 -2.38 1.15
C ILE A 48 -20.75 -3.39 0.89
N SER A 49 -20.86 -4.61 1.43
CA SER A 49 -19.88 -5.67 1.20
C SER A 49 -19.75 -6.00 -0.29
N THR A 50 -20.88 -6.14 -0.99
CA THR A 50 -20.88 -6.41 -2.44
C THR A 50 -20.24 -5.25 -3.22
N ALA A 51 -20.58 -4.00 -2.88
CA ALA A 51 -19.98 -2.83 -3.52
C ALA A 51 -18.47 -2.72 -3.23
N ALA A 52 -18.04 -3.06 -2.02
CA ALA A 52 -16.64 -3.08 -1.64
C ALA A 52 -15.86 -4.16 -2.40
N GLU A 53 -16.45 -5.34 -2.57
CA GLU A 53 -15.88 -6.43 -3.36
C GLU A 53 -15.72 -6.03 -4.83
N VAL A 54 -16.76 -5.45 -5.45
CA VAL A 54 -16.69 -4.93 -6.82
C VAL A 54 -15.61 -3.86 -6.95
N LYS A 55 -15.51 -2.94 -5.99
CA LYS A 55 -14.46 -1.91 -5.97
C LYS A 55 -13.06 -2.53 -5.85
N SER A 56 -12.89 -3.55 -5.00
CA SER A 56 -11.62 -4.26 -4.86
C SER A 56 -11.21 -4.91 -6.18
N ASN A 57 -12.12 -5.66 -6.79
CA ASN A 57 -11.89 -6.34 -8.06
C ASN A 57 -11.54 -5.36 -9.19
N LEU A 58 -12.22 -4.20 -9.26
CA LEU A 58 -11.91 -3.17 -10.24
C LEU A 58 -10.52 -2.54 -9.99
N THR A 59 -10.16 -2.33 -8.72
CA THR A 59 -8.85 -1.77 -8.35
C THR A 59 -7.72 -2.74 -8.69
N GLU A 60 -7.90 -4.03 -8.43
CA GLU A 60 -6.95 -5.08 -8.81
C GLU A 60 -6.80 -5.16 -10.33
N PHE A 61 -7.90 -5.15 -11.08
CA PHE A 61 -7.87 -5.14 -12.54
C PHE A 61 -7.15 -3.91 -13.09
N ALA A 62 -7.47 -2.72 -12.59
CA ALA A 62 -6.80 -1.48 -12.99
C ALA A 62 -5.29 -1.52 -12.71
N SER A 63 -4.89 -2.08 -11.56
CA SER A 63 -3.48 -2.24 -11.19
C SER A 63 -2.75 -3.25 -12.08
N ALA A 64 -3.40 -4.36 -12.42
CA ALA A 64 -2.86 -5.35 -13.35
C ALA A 64 -2.68 -4.76 -14.76
N LEU A 65 -3.67 -4.01 -15.25
CA LEU A 65 -3.60 -3.32 -16.54
C LEU A 65 -2.51 -2.23 -16.55
N ALA A 66 -2.38 -1.45 -15.48
CA ALA A 66 -1.32 -0.46 -15.35
C ALA A 66 0.07 -1.12 -15.37
N SER A 67 0.23 -2.25 -14.67
CA SER A 67 1.48 -3.02 -14.67
C SER A 67 1.79 -3.59 -16.06
N LEU A 68 0.76 -4.05 -16.78
CA LEU A 68 0.92 -4.59 -18.13
C LEU A 68 1.28 -3.51 -19.17
N THR A 69 0.67 -2.32 -19.06
CA THR A 69 0.89 -1.19 -19.99
C THR A 69 2.18 -0.43 -19.72
N SER A 70 2.62 -0.37 -18.46
CA SER A 70 3.93 0.21 -18.09
C SER A 70 5.09 -0.76 -18.30
N GLY A 71 4.82 -2.06 -18.23
CA GLY A 71 5.80 -3.11 -18.46
C GLY A 71 6.28 -3.14 -19.92
N THR A 72 7.59 -3.22 -20.11
CA THR A 72 8.19 -3.42 -21.43
C THR A 72 7.99 -4.84 -21.96
N SER A 73 7.58 -5.79 -21.09
CA SER A 73 7.49 -7.24 -21.35
C SER A 73 6.58 -7.64 -22.52
N LEU A 74 5.59 -6.81 -22.89
CA LEU A 74 4.73 -7.07 -24.06
C LEU A 74 5.41 -6.78 -25.41
N SER A 75 6.59 -6.15 -25.40
CA SER A 75 7.39 -5.86 -26.59
C SER A 75 8.68 -6.68 -26.55
N THR A 76 9.24 -6.97 -27.72
CA THR A 76 10.54 -7.65 -27.86
C THR A 76 11.59 -6.96 -27.01
N GLN A 77 12.16 -7.68 -26.05
CA GLN A 77 13.22 -7.17 -25.19
C GLN A 77 14.59 -7.41 -25.83
N PRO A 78 15.53 -6.44 -25.72
CA PRO A 78 16.90 -6.68 -26.14
C PRO A 78 17.52 -7.72 -25.20
N THR A 79 18.33 -8.61 -25.75
CA THR A 79 19.12 -9.57 -24.97
C THR A 79 20.60 -9.31 -25.20
N SER A 80 21.39 -9.45 -24.15
CA SER A 80 22.85 -9.45 -24.24
C SER A 80 23.34 -10.89 -24.24
N SER A 81 24.28 -11.21 -25.13
CA SER A 81 24.95 -12.52 -25.14
C SER A 81 25.88 -12.71 -23.95
N ASN A 82 26.30 -11.62 -23.28
CA ASN A 82 27.14 -11.67 -22.08
C ASN A 82 26.75 -10.56 -21.09
N THR A 83 25.84 -10.90 -20.17
CA THR A 83 25.33 -9.97 -19.14
C THR A 83 26.36 -9.60 -18.07
N GLY A 84 27.47 -10.33 -17.96
CA GLY A 84 28.58 -9.97 -17.07
C GLY A 84 29.39 -8.76 -17.58
N ILE A 85 29.31 -8.44 -18.87
CA ILE A 85 30.03 -7.33 -19.50
C ILE A 85 29.09 -6.16 -19.80
N LEU A 86 27.93 -6.44 -20.39
CA LEU A 86 26.97 -5.43 -20.78
C LEU A 86 25.55 -5.94 -20.56
N ASN A 87 24.76 -5.19 -19.79
CA ASN A 87 23.33 -5.40 -19.68
C ASN A 87 22.58 -4.40 -20.57
N VAL A 88 21.50 -4.86 -21.20
CA VAL A 88 20.69 -4.04 -22.10
C VAL A 88 19.23 -4.09 -21.67
N THR A 89 18.53 -2.97 -21.77
CA THR A 89 17.10 -2.87 -21.47
C THR A 89 16.41 -2.06 -22.56
N GLY A 90 15.17 -2.42 -22.87
CA GLY A 90 14.33 -1.63 -23.76
C GLY A 90 13.71 -0.46 -23.01
N LEU A 91 13.59 0.71 -23.67
CA LEU A 91 12.76 1.79 -23.15
C LEU A 91 11.27 1.42 -23.27
N THR A 92 10.47 1.83 -22.30
CA THR A 92 9.02 1.63 -22.33
C THR A 92 8.40 2.25 -23.57
N GLY A 93 7.60 1.48 -24.30
CA GLY A 93 6.96 1.90 -25.54
C GLY A 93 7.88 1.92 -26.78
N ALA A 94 9.18 1.64 -26.64
CA ALA A 94 10.07 1.52 -27.78
C ALA A 94 9.82 0.19 -28.53
N LYS A 95 9.68 0.27 -29.85
CA LYS A 95 9.64 -0.91 -30.72
C LYS A 95 11.06 -1.23 -31.17
N LEU A 96 11.57 -2.37 -30.72
CA LEU A 96 12.83 -2.90 -31.23
C LEU A 96 12.58 -3.52 -32.61
N ASN A 97 13.19 -2.97 -33.65
CA ASN A 97 13.19 -3.56 -34.99
C ASN A 97 14.64 -3.78 -35.42
N GLY A 98 14.98 -4.99 -35.86
CA GLY A 98 16.28 -5.31 -36.44
C GLY A 98 17.48 -5.22 -35.48
N LEU A 99 17.28 -5.38 -34.16
CA LEU A 99 18.36 -5.29 -33.20
C LEU A 99 19.25 -6.56 -33.22
N SER A 100 20.15 -6.62 -34.19
CA SER A 100 21.30 -7.52 -34.19
C SER A 100 22.55 -6.67 -34.38
N ALA A 101 23.29 -6.46 -33.29
CA ALA A 101 24.50 -5.65 -33.28
C ALA A 101 25.58 -6.35 -32.46
N ASN A 102 26.83 -6.22 -32.92
CA ASN A 102 28.00 -6.65 -32.16
C ASN A 102 28.58 -5.43 -31.44
N LEU A 103 28.78 -5.57 -30.13
CA LEU A 103 29.26 -4.52 -29.24
C LEU A 103 30.54 -4.98 -28.57
N GLU A 104 31.57 -4.15 -28.60
CA GLU A 104 32.85 -4.38 -27.91
C GLU A 104 33.04 -3.32 -26.82
N VAL A 105 33.13 -3.76 -25.57
CA VAL A 105 33.44 -2.87 -24.43
C VAL A 105 34.95 -2.75 -24.30
N ARG A 106 35.51 -1.62 -24.75
CA ARG A 106 36.96 -1.37 -24.74
C ARG A 106 37.46 -0.80 -23.42
N GLN A 107 36.66 0.02 -22.76
CA GLN A 107 37.03 0.69 -21.51
C GLN A 107 35.78 1.05 -20.71
N LEU A 108 35.84 0.81 -19.39
CA LEU A 108 34.81 1.26 -18.46
C LEU A 108 35.05 2.72 -18.06
N ALA A 109 33.96 3.46 -17.91
CA ALA A 109 34.00 4.77 -17.29
C ALA A 109 34.49 4.63 -15.83
N GLN A 110 35.43 5.49 -15.45
CA GLN A 110 36.00 5.52 -14.11
C GLN A 110 35.85 6.93 -13.53
N SER A 111 35.62 7.01 -12.22
CA SER A 111 35.63 8.28 -11.51
C SER A 111 37.05 8.80 -11.36
N GLN A 112 37.25 10.11 -11.39
CA GLN A 112 38.53 10.72 -11.05
C GLN A 112 38.77 10.62 -9.54
N VAL A 113 39.95 10.16 -9.16
CA VAL A 113 40.42 10.18 -7.77
C VAL A 113 41.67 11.06 -7.70
N ALA A 114 41.62 12.09 -6.86
CA ALA A 114 42.75 12.95 -6.55
C ALA A 114 43.12 12.77 -5.08
N SER A 115 44.38 12.42 -4.82
CA SER A 115 44.91 12.21 -3.47
C SER A 115 46.18 13.02 -3.31
N THR A 116 46.36 13.62 -2.13
CA THR A 116 47.62 14.25 -1.75
C THR A 116 48.60 13.20 -1.24
N SER A 117 49.89 13.49 -1.29
CA SER A 117 50.87 12.70 -0.54
C SER A 117 50.59 12.78 0.98
N PRO A 118 51.00 11.77 1.76
CA PRO A 118 50.85 11.79 3.21
C PRO A 118 51.60 12.97 3.82
N PHE A 119 50.98 13.62 4.81
CA PHE A 119 51.61 14.68 5.58
C PHE A 119 52.35 14.09 6.78
N VAL A 120 53.54 14.63 7.09
CA VAL A 120 54.41 14.13 8.17
C VAL A 120 53.72 14.20 9.53
N ASP A 121 52.92 15.25 9.75
CA ASP A 121 52.18 15.46 11.00
C ASP A 121 50.78 14.81 11.00
N GLY A 122 50.46 14.02 9.98
CA GLY A 122 49.17 13.33 9.86
C GLY A 122 47.98 14.30 9.94
N SER A 123 47.01 14.00 10.80
CA SER A 123 45.80 14.82 10.99
C SER A 123 46.04 16.14 11.71
N ALA A 124 47.23 16.37 12.27
CA ALA A 124 47.58 17.62 12.95
C ALA A 124 48.22 18.66 12.04
N HIS A 125 48.36 18.36 10.74
CA HIS A 125 49.04 19.24 9.80
C HIS A 125 48.22 20.52 9.52
N ASP A 126 48.86 21.68 9.64
CA ASP A 126 48.25 22.98 9.40
C ASP A 126 48.38 23.38 7.92
N PHE A 127 47.26 23.71 7.29
CA PHE A 127 47.18 24.10 5.87
C PHE A 127 47.16 25.62 5.66
N GLY A 128 47.12 26.42 6.73
CA GLY A 128 46.97 27.88 6.64
C GLY A 128 45.60 28.30 6.07
N THR A 129 45.52 29.54 5.56
CA THR A 129 44.29 30.11 4.98
C THR A 129 44.47 30.44 3.50
N GLY A 130 43.43 30.22 2.70
CA GLY A 130 43.43 30.46 1.26
C GLY A 130 42.10 30.09 0.62
N THR A 131 42.03 30.17 -0.72
CA THR A 131 40.84 29.80 -1.49
C THR A 131 41.10 28.53 -2.29
N LEU A 132 40.30 27.49 -2.04
CA LEU A 132 40.26 26.30 -2.88
C LEU A 132 39.18 26.47 -3.95
N THR A 133 39.59 26.50 -5.22
CA THR A 133 38.66 26.49 -6.35
C THR A 133 38.73 25.14 -7.06
N LEU A 134 37.61 24.44 -7.13
CA LEU A 134 37.47 23.19 -7.88
C LEU A 134 36.77 23.49 -9.20
N THR A 135 37.40 23.11 -10.31
CA THR A 135 36.81 23.22 -11.65
C THR A 135 36.54 21.82 -12.17
N PHE A 136 35.28 21.56 -12.52
CA PHE A 136 34.85 20.27 -13.06
C PHE A 136 34.73 20.35 -14.58
N GLY A 137 34.97 19.22 -15.26
CA GLY A 137 34.69 19.10 -16.69
C GLY A 137 33.19 19.05 -16.97
N THR A 138 32.81 19.28 -18.23
CA THR A 138 31.44 19.09 -18.72
C THR A 138 31.23 17.63 -19.12
N ALA A 139 30.16 16.99 -18.61
CA ALA A 139 29.74 15.68 -19.10
C ALA A 139 29.10 15.83 -20.50
N THR A 140 29.55 15.04 -21.46
CA THR A 140 28.91 14.83 -22.77
C THR A 140 28.42 13.41 -22.88
#